data_AF-A0A345EDV1-F1
#
_entry.id   AF-A0A345EDV1-F1
#
_cell.length_a   1.000
_cell.length_b   1.000
_cell.length_c   1.000
_cell.angle_alpha   90.00
_cell.angle_beta   90.00
_cell.angle_gamma   90.00
#
_symmetry.space_group_name_H-M   'P 1'
#
loop_
_entity.id
_entity.type
_entity.pdbx_description
1 polymer ?
#
loop_
_entity_poly.entity_id
_entity_poly.type
_entity_poly.pdbx_seq_one_letter_code
_entity_poly.pdbx_strand_id
1 'polypeptide(L)'
;MDDGEDDGDGGDATGGERRATPADPLDRCLRDCGRTVATRELRTALDRLDGLTPAQRRTVARMAGRIAAGVLEPARDAPEEERPAVARLFDPERIRDGG
;
A
#
# COMPACT_ATOMS: atom_id res chain seq x y z
N MET A 1 45.12 -28.53 -30.92
CA MET A 1 43.92 -29.30 -30.56
C MET A 1 44.23 -29.92 -29.23
N ASP A 2 43.60 -29.40 -28.19
CA ASP A 2 43.49 -29.97 -26.85
C ASP A 2 42.15 -29.45 -26.30
N ASP A 3 41.41 -30.38 -25.73
CA ASP A 3 39.98 -30.37 -25.44
C ASP A 3 39.69 -29.51 -24.18
N GLY A 4 38.54 -28.84 -24.05
CA GLY A 4 37.29 -29.46 -23.62
C GLY A 4 37.03 -29.18 -22.13
N GLU A 5 36.07 -28.28 -21.89
CA GLU A 5 35.18 -28.13 -20.71
C GLU A 5 35.74 -28.01 -19.28
N ASP A 6 35.40 -26.90 -18.61
CA ASP A 6 35.06 -26.93 -17.18
C ASP A 6 33.81 -26.07 -16.95
N ASP A 7 32.67 -26.76 -16.93
CA ASP A 7 31.38 -26.27 -16.46
C ASP A 7 31.38 -26.31 -14.93
N GLY A 8 31.28 -25.13 -14.33
CA GLY A 8 31.03 -24.99 -12.89
C GLY A 8 31.33 -23.56 -12.48
N ASP A 9 30.55 -22.90 -11.66
CA ASP A 9 29.46 -23.31 -10.81
C ASP A 9 28.81 -22.02 -10.31
N GLY A 10 27.50 -22.09 -10.08
CA GLY A 10 26.80 -21.24 -9.13
C GLY A 10 27.08 -19.75 -9.22
N GLY A 11 26.34 -19.06 -10.08
CA GLY A 11 26.07 -17.65 -9.87
C GLY A 11 25.64 -17.44 -8.42
N ASP A 12 26.54 -16.83 -7.65
CA ASP A 12 26.28 -16.31 -6.33
C ASP A 12 25.38 -15.09 -6.50
N ALA A 13 24.14 -15.36 -6.91
CA ALA A 13 23.00 -14.59 -6.52
C ALA A 13 22.90 -14.77 -5.01
N THR A 14 23.77 -14.07 -4.28
CA THR A 14 23.49 -13.61 -2.93
C THR A 14 22.16 -12.91 -3.08
N GLY A 15 21.11 -13.70 -2.79
CA GLY A 15 19.76 -13.25 -2.67
C GLY A 15 19.87 -12.04 -1.78
N GLY A 16 19.74 -10.87 -2.40
CA GLY A 16 19.56 -9.63 -1.69
C GLY A 16 18.40 -9.95 -0.78
N GLU A 17 18.73 -10.25 0.48
CA GLU A 17 17.83 -10.10 1.58
C GLU A 17 17.40 -8.67 1.37
N ARG A 18 16.24 -8.50 0.72
CA ARG A 18 15.45 -7.29 0.78
C ARG A 18 15.11 -7.23 2.24
N ARG A 19 16.08 -6.73 3.00
CA ARG A 19 16.04 -6.44 4.39
C ARG A 19 14.89 -5.47 4.41
N ALA A 20 13.71 -5.99 4.74
CA ALA A 20 12.51 -5.20 4.79
C ALA A 20 12.86 -4.15 5.82
N THR A 21 13.20 -2.96 5.33
CA THR A 21 13.46 -1.82 6.19
C THR A 21 12.23 -1.73 7.07
N PRO A 22 12.41 -1.62 8.40
CA PRO A 22 11.26 -1.51 9.29
C PRO A 22 10.36 -0.43 8.71
N ALA A 23 9.14 -0.84 8.31
CA ALA A 23 8.24 0.04 7.60
C ALA A 23 8.10 1.33 8.39
N ASP A 24 8.39 2.46 7.74
CA ASP A 24 8.29 3.78 8.33
C ASP A 24 6.95 3.89 9.08
N PRO A 25 6.95 4.31 10.37
CA PRO A 25 5.71 4.53 11.11
C PRO A 25 4.69 5.38 10.33
N LEU A 26 5.15 6.35 9.53
CA LEU A 26 4.31 7.13 8.62
C LEU A 26 3.72 6.26 7.49
N ASP A 27 4.52 5.41 6.85
CA ASP A 27 4.04 4.48 5.81
C ASP A 27 3.00 3.51 6.34
N ARG A 28 3.14 3.07 7.60
CA ARG A 28 2.12 2.25 8.25
C ARG A 28 0.84 3.06 8.47
N CYS A 29 0.96 4.25 9.05
CA CYS A 29 -0.18 5.14 9.30
C CYS A 29 -0.95 5.45 8.01
N LEU A 30 -0.26 5.86 6.94
CA LEU A 30 -0.87 6.16 5.64
C LEU A 30 -1.57 4.93 5.03
N ARG A 31 -0.98 3.73 5.15
CA ARG A 31 -1.64 2.50 4.68
C ARG A 31 -2.91 2.18 5.46
N ASP A 32 -2.87 2.32 6.78
CA ASP A 32 -4.03 2.04 7.65
C ASP A 32 -5.15 3.08 7.44
N CYS A 33 -4.78 4.35 7.27
CA CYS A 33 -5.67 5.43 6.86
C CYS A 33 -6.35 5.12 5.53
N GLY A 34 -5.54 4.85 4.49
CA GLY A 34 -6.03 4.56 3.15
C GLY A 34 -6.98 3.38 3.12
N ARG A 35 -6.67 2.31 3.87
CA ARG A 35 -7.57 1.16 4.02
C ARG A 35 -8.89 1.57 4.68
N THR A 36 -8.83 2.32 5.77
CA THR A 36 -10.02 2.76 6.52
C THR A 36 -10.95 3.61 5.66
N VAL A 37 -10.41 4.63 4.99
CA VAL A 37 -11.17 5.50 4.08
C VAL A 37 -11.71 4.71 2.91
N ALA A 38 -10.88 3.92 2.23
CA ALA A 38 -11.31 3.11 1.09
C ALA A 38 -12.45 2.16 1.48
N THR A 39 -12.39 1.51 2.65
CA THR A 39 -13.47 0.63 3.13
C THR A 39 -14.75 1.40 3.42
N ARG A 40 -14.69 2.54 4.11
CA ARG A 40 -15.86 3.38 4.43
C ARG A 40 -16.56 3.89 3.16
N GLU A 41 -15.79 4.47 2.26
CA GLU A 41 -16.32 5.03 1.02
C GLU A 41 -16.81 3.93 0.08
N LEU A 42 -16.10 2.80 0.02
CA LEU A 42 -16.55 1.63 -0.74
C LEU A 42 -17.88 1.09 -0.21
N ARG A 43 -18.05 0.99 1.10
CA ARG A 43 -19.33 0.56 1.69
C ARG A 43 -20.45 1.51 1.29
N THR A 44 -20.21 2.81 1.46
CA THR A 44 -21.17 3.85 1.08
C THR A 44 -21.53 3.82 -0.41
N ALA A 45 -20.54 3.60 -1.27
CA ALA A 45 -20.75 3.49 -2.71
C ALA A 45 -21.51 2.20 -3.07
N LEU A 46 -21.15 1.05 -2.48
CA LEU A 46 -21.81 -0.23 -2.71
C LEU A 46 -23.25 -0.26 -2.21
N ASP A 47 -23.57 0.49 -1.15
CA ASP A 47 -24.94 0.65 -0.64
C ASP A 47 -25.82 1.48 -1.60
N ARG A 48 -25.22 2.26 -2.50
CA ARG A 48 -25.91 3.05 -3.53
C ARG A 48 -25.90 2.39 -4.93
N LEU A 49 -25.10 1.35 -5.11
CA LEU A 49 -24.92 0.65 -6.38
C LEU A 49 -25.62 -0.70 -6.33
N ASP A 50 -26.88 -0.71 -6.75
CA ASP A 50 -27.66 -1.94 -6.92
C ASP A 50 -27.22 -2.74 -8.15
N GLY A 51 -27.51 -4.04 -8.16
CA GLY A 51 -27.29 -4.92 -9.31
C GLY A 51 -25.85 -5.34 -9.59
N LEU A 52 -24.89 -4.97 -8.73
CA LEU A 52 -23.50 -5.40 -8.90
C LEU A 52 -23.28 -6.88 -8.58
N THR A 53 -22.72 -7.60 -9.55
CA THR A 53 -22.22 -8.97 -9.36
C THR A 53 -21.04 -9.01 -8.38
N PRO A 54 -20.75 -10.17 -7.76
CA PRO A 54 -19.58 -10.32 -6.89
C PRO A 54 -18.25 -9.95 -7.57
N ALA A 55 -18.12 -10.20 -8.87
CA ALA A 55 -16.92 -9.84 -9.64
C ALA A 55 -16.76 -8.31 -9.76
N GLN A 56 -17.85 -7.61 -10.07
CA GLN A 56 -17.84 -6.14 -10.16
C GLN A 56 -17.56 -5.51 -8.79
N ARG A 57 -18.14 -6.04 -7.70
CA ARG A 57 -17.85 -5.58 -6.33
C ARG A 57 -16.36 -5.68 -6.00
N ARG A 58 -15.69 -6.78 -6.38
CA ARG A 58 -14.24 -6.92 -6.21
C ARG A 58 -13.44 -5.92 -7.05
N THR A 59 -13.87 -5.64 -8.27
CA THR A 59 -13.22 -4.63 -9.12
C THR A 59 -13.33 -3.24 -8.51
N VAL A 60 -14.52 -2.83 -8.07
CA VAL A 60 -14.73 -1.53 -7.42
C VAL A 60 -13.88 -1.42 -6.15
N ALA A 61 -13.81 -2.49 -5.35
CA ALA A 61 -12.96 -2.52 -4.16
C ALA A 61 -11.47 -2.29 -4.47
N ARG A 62 -10.95 -2.93 -5.53
CA ARG A 62 -9.56 -2.74 -5.99
C ARG A 62 -9.33 -1.31 -6.49
N MET A 63 -10.29 -0.74 -7.21
CA MET A 63 -10.21 0.65 -7.69
C MET A 63 -10.18 1.62 -6.50
N ALA A 64 -11.07 1.45 -5.52
CA ALA A 64 -11.08 2.28 -4.32
C ALA A 64 -9.74 2.23 -3.56
N GLY A 65 -9.15 1.03 -3.42
CA GLY A 65 -7.83 0.87 -2.81
C GLY A 65 -6.71 1.58 -3.58
N ARG A 66 -6.71 1.52 -4.91
CA ARG A 66 -5.72 2.23 -5.75
C ARG A 66 -5.88 3.74 -5.68
N ILE A 67 -7.12 4.24 -5.67
CA ILE A 67 -7.41 5.67 -5.54
C ILE A 67 -6.91 6.17 -4.19
N ALA A 68 -7.25 5.48 -3.10
CA ALA A 68 -6.79 5.86 -1.76
C ALA A 68 -5.26 5.84 -1.64
N ALA A 69 -4.59 4.83 -2.22
CA ALA A 69 -3.13 4.80 -2.26
C ALA A 69 -2.56 5.99 -3.03
N GLY A 70 -3.11 6.30 -4.22
CA GLY A 70 -2.64 7.43 -5.03
C GLY A 70 -2.85 8.80 -4.39
N VAL A 71 -3.97 8.99 -3.67
CA VAL A 71 -4.24 10.24 -2.93
C VAL A 71 -3.26 10.43 -1.76
N LEU A 72 -2.83 9.34 -1.12
CA LEU A 72 -1.92 9.38 0.03
C LEU A 72 -0.44 9.34 -0.36
N GLU A 73 -0.11 9.06 -1.62
CA GLU A 73 1.28 8.99 -2.09
C GLU A 73 2.08 10.26 -1.76
N PRO A 74 1.58 11.50 -2.01
CA PRO A 74 2.34 12.71 -1.72
C PRO A 74 2.67 12.89 -0.23
N ALA A 75 1.88 12.29 0.67
CA ALA A 75 2.13 12.36 2.11
C ALA A 75 3.35 11.52 2.53
N ARG A 76 3.78 10.55 1.72
CA ARG A 76 5.02 9.76 1.97
C ARG A 76 6.28 10.58 1.74
N ASP A 77 6.20 11.52 0.81
CA ASP A 77 7.31 12.42 0.46
C ASP A 77 7.45 13.61 1.43
N ALA A 78 6.68 13.61 2.52
CA ALA A 78 6.76 14.65 3.55
C ALA A 78 8.17 14.71 4.17
N PRO A 79 8.73 15.92 4.40
CA PRO A 79 9.99 16.12 5.11
C PRO A 79 9.97 15.42 6.47
N GLU A 80 11.12 14.89 6.92
CA GLU A 80 11.25 14.13 8.17
C GLU A 80 10.68 14.89 9.38
N GLU A 81 10.93 16.20 9.42
CA GLU A 81 10.42 17.12 10.44
C GLU A 81 8.89 17.27 10.47
N GLU A 82 8.22 17.04 9.34
CA GLU A 82 6.76 17.16 9.19
C GLU A 82 6.04 15.81 9.36
N ARG A 83 6.75 14.68 9.22
CA ARG A 83 6.18 13.33 9.30
C ARG A 83 5.30 13.09 10.53
N PRO A 84 5.66 13.55 11.75
CA PRO A 84 4.78 13.38 12.91
C PRO A 84 3.48 14.16 12.80
N ALA A 85 3.49 15.34 12.18
CA ALA A 85 2.28 16.14 11.96
C ALA A 85 1.40 15.50 10.88
N VAL A 86 2.00 15.05 9.79
CA VAL A 86 1.32 14.33 8.70
C VAL A 86 0.69 13.04 9.23
N ALA A 87 1.42 12.24 10.01
CA ALA A 87 0.88 11.02 10.62
C ALA A 87 -0.35 11.28 11.49
N ARG A 88 -0.39 12.40 12.23
CA ARG A 88 -1.55 12.79 13.04
C ARG A 88 -2.77 13.21 12.22
N LEU A 89 -2.58 13.77 11.02
CA LEU A 89 -3.68 14.11 10.11
C LEU A 89 -4.35 12.87 9.56
N PHE A 90 -3.57 11.80 9.33
CA PHE A 90 -4.04 10.54 8.76
C PHE A 90 -4.29 9.45 9.80
N ASP A 91 -4.33 9.79 11.09
CA ASP A 91 -4.63 8.81 12.14
C ASP A 91 -6.05 8.22 11.95
N PRO A 92 -6.18 6.91 11.69
CA PRO A 92 -7.48 6.29 11.44
C PRO A 92 -8.44 6.33 12.64
N GLU A 93 -7.95 6.49 13.87
CA GLU A 93 -8.81 6.71 15.05
C GLU A 93 -9.47 8.10 14.98
N ARG A 94 -8.70 9.13 14.63
CA ARG A 94 -9.22 10.51 14.50
C ARG A 94 -10.19 10.66 13.33
N ILE A 95 -9.99 9.89 12.26
CA ILE A 95 -10.88 9.91 11.09
C ILE A 95 -12.22 9.22 11.41
N ARG A 96 -12.24 8.28 12.36
CA ARG A 96 -13.48 7.58 12.77
C ARG A 96 -14.44 8.48 13.54
N ASP A 97 -13.94 9.45 14.29
CA ASP A 97 -14.73 10.35 15.14
C ASP A 97 -15.22 11.63 14.43
N GLY A 98 -14.72 11.92 13.23
CA GLY A 98 -15.01 13.15 12.48
C GLY A 98 -16.12 13.06 11.42
N GLY A 99 -17.07 12.13 11.57
CA GLY A 99 -18.13 11.83 10.59
C GLY A 99 -19.45 12.55 10.83
#